data_AF-A0A9E3JTT3-F1
#
_entry.id   AF-A0A9E3JTT3-F1
#
_cell.length_a   1.000
_cell.length_b   1.000
_cell.length_c   1.000
_cell.angle_alpha   90.00
_cell.angle_beta   90.00
_cell.angle_gamma   90.00
#
_symmetry.space_group_name_H-M   'P 1'
#
loop_
_entity.id
_entity.type
_entity.pdbx_description
1 polymer ?
#
loop_
_entity_poly.entity_id
_entity_poly.type
_entity_poly.pdbx_seq_one_letter_code
_entity_poly.pdbx_strand_id
1 'polypeptide(L)'
;MTRFLFPLVLLLSTSCGMAGDRPTAQTPPMETALIVGSAETPDPVLAKVRDLEQRGLVKDVVVQESFPVQIRLRAPKAVIDELGRIPRKGGIERAP
;
A
#
# COMPACT_ATOMS: atom_id res chain seq x y z
N MET A 1 -2.73 -16.82 55.84
CA MET A 1 -1.80 -17.97 55.85
C MET A 1 -2.13 -18.76 54.59
N THR A 2 -1.25 -18.99 53.61
CA THR A 2 0.16 -19.36 53.71
C THR A 2 0.84 -18.94 52.40
N ARG A 3 1.96 -18.23 52.53
CA ARG A 3 2.90 -17.91 51.44
C ARG A 3 3.53 -19.22 50.97
N PHE A 4 3.50 -19.53 49.68
CA PHE A 4 4.48 -20.42 49.07
C PHE A 4 5.28 -19.63 48.04
N LEU A 5 6.37 -19.10 48.57
CA LEU A 5 7.58 -18.70 47.89
C LEU A 5 8.29 -20.00 47.50
N PHE A 6 8.54 -20.29 46.21
CA PHE A 6 9.71 -21.08 45.83
C PHE A 6 10.13 -20.80 44.38
N PRO A 7 11.36 -20.27 44.17
CA PRO A 7 11.92 -19.91 42.87
C PRO A 7 12.58 -21.13 42.24
N LEU A 8 12.53 -21.31 40.91
CA LEU A 8 13.52 -22.16 40.26
C LEU A 8 13.56 -22.01 38.73
N VAL A 9 14.80 -21.86 38.27
CA VAL A 9 15.34 -22.13 36.94
C VAL A 9 14.99 -21.14 35.83
N LEU A 10 15.78 -20.07 35.85
CA LEU A 10 16.50 -19.52 34.70
C LEU A 10 16.95 -20.65 33.74
N LEU A 11 16.20 -20.92 32.67
CA LEU A 11 16.66 -21.71 31.54
C LEU A 11 16.97 -20.75 30.39
N LEU A 12 18.21 -20.25 30.44
CA LEU A 12 18.90 -19.56 29.35
C LEU A 12 18.83 -20.43 28.09
N SER A 13 17.83 -20.17 27.25
CA SER A 13 17.81 -20.69 25.89
C SER A 13 18.60 -19.73 25.02
N THR A 14 19.91 -19.96 25.00
CA THR A 14 20.84 -19.38 24.03
C THR A 14 20.48 -19.94 22.64
N SER A 15 19.52 -19.33 21.95
CA SER A 15 19.31 -19.58 20.52
C SER A 15 20.13 -18.56 19.73
N CYS A 16 21.42 -18.86 19.58
CA CYS A 16 22.25 -18.20 18.58
C CYS A 16 22.21 -19.06 17.30
N GLY A 17 21.96 -18.44 16.16
CA GLY A 17 22.33 -19.03 14.86
C GLY A 17 21.19 -19.53 14.00
N MET A 18 20.59 -18.62 13.23
CA MET A 18 20.69 -18.67 11.77
C MET A 18 20.32 -17.28 11.25
N ALA A 19 21.34 -16.44 11.11
CA ALA A 19 21.31 -15.35 10.16
C ALA A 19 21.34 -15.97 8.75
N GLY A 20 20.25 -16.64 8.40
CA GLY A 20 19.93 -16.88 7.01
C GLY A 20 19.68 -15.52 6.42
N ASP A 21 20.54 -15.14 5.49
CA ASP A 21 20.29 -14.12 4.48
C ASP A 21 19.00 -14.55 3.77
N ARG A 22 17.86 -14.26 4.41
CA ARG A 22 16.57 -14.40 3.79
C ARG A 22 16.63 -13.40 2.65
N PRO A 23 16.36 -13.78 1.40
CA PRO A 23 16.08 -12.82 0.37
C PRO A 23 14.94 -11.98 0.94
N THR A 24 15.26 -10.76 1.37
CA THR A 24 14.25 -9.78 1.73
C THR A 24 13.47 -9.65 0.45
N ALA A 25 12.28 -10.26 0.39
CA ALA A 25 11.38 -10.11 -0.72
C ALA A 25 11.25 -8.60 -0.93
N GLN A 26 11.94 -8.10 -1.96
CA GLN A 26 12.16 -6.68 -2.13
C GLN A 26 10.79 -6.11 -2.40
N THR A 27 10.18 -5.55 -1.35
CA THR A 27 8.90 -4.88 -1.50
C THR A 27 9.18 -3.73 -2.45
N PRO A 28 8.49 -3.67 -3.61
CA PRO A 28 8.80 -2.67 -4.62
C PRO A 28 8.67 -1.27 -4.00
N PRO A 29 9.55 -0.33 -4.37
CA PRO A 29 9.56 1.00 -3.78
C PRO A 29 8.21 1.69 -4.01
N MET A 30 7.70 2.32 -2.95
CA MET A 30 6.44 3.06 -2.99
C MET A 30 6.72 4.48 -3.49
N GLU A 31 6.06 4.89 -4.57
CA GLU A 31 6.13 6.23 -5.14
C GLU A 31 4.85 7.01 -4.84
N THR A 32 4.97 8.31 -4.59
CA THR A 32 3.82 9.20 -4.45
C THR A 32 3.37 9.68 -5.83
N ALA A 33 2.07 9.57 -6.12
CA ALA A 33 1.51 10.01 -7.39
C ALA A 33 0.16 10.73 -7.23
N LEU A 34 -0.13 11.61 -8.18
CA LEU A 34 -1.45 12.22 -8.37
C LEU A 34 -2.15 11.55 -9.57
N ILE A 35 -3.15 10.73 -9.30
CA ILE A 35 -4.00 10.07 -10.30
C ILE A 35 -5.25 10.93 -10.52
N VAL A 36 -5.50 11.33 -11.77
CA VAL A 36 -6.77 11.96 -12.15
C VAL A 36 -7.86 10.87 -12.15
N GLY A 37 -9.15 11.20 -12.15
CA GLY A 37 -10.29 10.28 -12.30
C GLY A 37 -10.64 10.06 -13.77
N SER A 38 -11.55 9.13 -14.07
CA SER A 38 -11.98 8.87 -15.45
C SER A 38 -12.94 9.91 -16.00
N ALA A 39 -13.51 10.76 -15.12
CA ALA A 39 -14.64 11.65 -15.43
C ALA A 39 -15.94 10.91 -15.81
N GLU A 40 -16.04 9.62 -15.47
CA GLU A 40 -17.24 8.81 -15.63
C GLU A 40 -17.98 8.63 -14.31
N THR A 41 -19.23 8.18 -14.37
CA THR A 41 -20.05 7.88 -13.19
C THR A 41 -20.68 6.50 -13.34
N PRO A 42 -20.34 5.51 -12.49
CA PRO A 42 -19.31 5.57 -11.45
C PRO A 42 -17.89 5.67 -12.03
N ASP A 43 -16.94 6.25 -11.29
CA ASP A 43 -15.56 6.41 -11.76
C ASP A 43 -14.77 5.06 -11.65
N PRO A 44 -14.44 4.37 -12.77
CA PRO A 44 -13.65 3.13 -12.76
C PRO A 44 -12.27 3.28 -12.09
N VAL A 45 -11.65 4.46 -12.15
CA VAL A 45 -10.33 4.71 -11.56
C VAL A 45 -10.44 4.72 -10.06
N LEU A 46 -11.44 5.43 -9.53
CA LEU A 46 -11.69 5.47 -8.10
C LEU A 46 -12.07 4.09 -7.57
N ALA A 47 -12.88 3.33 -8.31
CA ALA A 47 -13.23 1.95 -7.95
C ALA A 47 -11.98 1.06 -7.86
N LYS A 48 -11.08 1.15 -8.83
CA LYS A 48 -9.83 0.38 -8.84
C LYS A 48 -8.87 0.79 -7.71
N VAL A 49 -8.74 2.08 -7.43
CA VAL A 49 -7.91 2.56 -6.29
C VAL A 49 -8.41 1.95 -4.98
N ARG A 50 -9.73 1.93 -4.76
CA ARG A 50 -10.32 1.33 -3.55
C ARG A 50 -10.03 -0.16 -3.42
N ASP A 51 -10.10 -0.93 -4.52
CA ASP A 51 -9.72 -2.35 -4.53
C ASP A 51 -8.24 -2.53 -4.14
N LEU A 52 -7.35 -1.75 -4.74
CA LEU A 52 -5.91 -1.85 -4.50
C LEU A 52 -5.51 -1.41 -3.08
N GLU A 53 -6.22 -0.44 -2.51
CA GLU A 53 -6.06 -0.03 -1.12
C GLU A 53 -6.46 -1.15 -0.16
N GLN A 54 -7.60 -1.81 -0.40
CA GLN A 54 -8.05 -2.97 0.40
C GLN A 54 -7.04 -4.13 0.35
N ARG A 55 -6.31 -4.27 -0.76
CA ARG A 55 -5.26 -5.27 -0.96
C ARG A 55 -3.89 -4.83 -0.41
N GLY A 56 -3.77 -3.61 0.13
CA GLY A 56 -2.53 -3.05 0.66
C GLY A 56 -1.49 -2.66 -0.40
N LEU A 57 -1.85 -2.66 -1.68
CA LEU A 57 -0.98 -2.29 -2.81
C LEU A 57 -0.91 -0.78 -3.02
N VAL A 58 -1.91 -0.05 -2.52
CA VAL A 58 -1.98 1.40 -2.49
C VAL A 58 -2.13 1.85 -1.05
N LYS A 59 -1.46 2.95 -0.67
CA LYS A 59 -1.49 3.54 0.66
C LYS A 59 -1.68 5.06 0.58
N ASP A 60 -2.09 5.66 1.69
CA ASP A 60 -2.21 7.12 1.86
C ASP A 60 -3.10 7.78 0.79
N VAL A 61 -4.23 7.13 0.50
CA VAL A 61 -5.20 7.60 -0.49
C VAL A 61 -5.89 8.86 0.04
N VAL A 62 -5.78 9.95 -0.72
CA VAL A 62 -6.49 11.20 -0.48
C VAL A 62 -7.25 11.55 -1.74
N VAL A 63 -8.58 11.51 -1.65
CA VAL A 63 -9.49 11.91 -2.72
C VAL A 63 -9.84 13.38 -2.54
N GLN A 64 -9.68 14.18 -3.58
CA GLN A 64 -9.99 15.60 -3.60
C GLN A 64 -11.36 15.83 -4.24
N GLU A 65 -12.10 16.80 -3.71
CA GLU A 65 -13.39 17.24 -4.25
C GLU A 65 -13.18 18.07 -5.54
N SER A 66 -12.89 17.39 -6.64
CA SER A 66 -12.64 18.00 -7.95
C SER A 66 -13.30 17.19 -9.08
N PHE A 67 -13.42 17.80 -10.27
CA PHE A 67 -13.95 17.12 -11.46
C PHE A 67 -13.01 17.33 -12.67
N PRO A 68 -12.42 16.26 -13.25
CA PRO A 68 -12.47 14.88 -12.75
C PRO A 68 -11.82 14.78 -11.36
N VAL A 69 -12.21 13.74 -10.60
CA VAL A 69 -11.67 13.51 -9.26
C VAL A 69 -10.14 13.47 -9.30
N GLN A 70 -9.49 14.03 -8.29
CA GLN A 70 -8.04 13.91 -8.15
C GLN A 70 -7.73 13.07 -6.93
N ILE A 71 -6.81 12.11 -7.09
CA ILE A 71 -6.50 11.09 -6.10
C ILE A 71 -4.99 11.09 -5.88
N ARG A 72 -4.55 11.58 -4.72
CA ARG A 72 -3.16 11.45 -4.30
C ARG A 72 -3.00 10.12 -3.57
N LEU A 73 -1.96 9.36 -3.90
CA LEU A 73 -1.70 8.06 -3.28
C LEU A 73 -0.22 7.69 -3.30
N ARG A 74 0.15 6.66 -2.55
CA ARG A 74 1.44 5.97 -2.64
C ARG A 74 1.26 4.54 -3.13
N ALA A 75 2.01 4.14 -4.15
CA ALA A 75 1.97 2.79 -4.70
C ALA A 75 3.26 2.45 -5.47
N PRO A 76 3.52 1.16 -5.76
CA PRO A 76 4.58 0.78 -6.68
C PRO A 76 4.34 1.36 -8.08
N LYS A 77 5.42 1.69 -8.80
CA LYS A 77 5.36 2.24 -10.17
C LYS A 77 4.43 1.47 -11.09
N ALA A 78 4.51 0.14 -11.08
CA ALA A 78 3.68 -0.74 -11.91
C ALA A 78 2.17 -0.54 -11.65
N VAL A 79 1.78 -0.27 -10.39
CA VAL A 79 0.39 -0.01 -10.01
C VAL A 79 -0.04 1.39 -10.46
N ILE A 80 0.84 2.39 -10.34
CA ILE A 80 0.60 3.74 -10.85
C ILE A 80 0.39 3.72 -12.36
N ASP A 81 1.19 2.93 -13.08
CA ASP A 81 1.08 2.74 -14.53
C ASP A 81 -0.22 2.01 -14.89
N GLU A 82 -0.60 0.97 -14.14
CA GLU A 82 -1.90 0.29 -14.32
C GLU A 82 -3.07 1.26 -14.18
N LEU A 83 -3.07 2.08 -13.14
CA LEU A 83 -4.09 3.13 -12.92
C LEU A 83 -4.05 4.19 -14.03
N GLY A 84 -2.87 4.50 -14.56
CA GLY A 84 -2.68 5.42 -15.68
C GLY A 84 -3.29 4.91 -17.00
N ARG A 85 -3.34 3.59 -17.21
CA ARG A 85 -3.92 2.98 -18.42
C ARG A 85 -5.45 2.97 -18.46
N ILE A 86 -6.11 3.27 -17.35
CA ILE A 86 -7.57 3.36 -17.32
C ILE A 86 -8.02 4.57 -18.16
N PRO A 87 -8.94 4.38 -19.13
CA PRO A 87 -9.39 5.45 -20.02
C PRO A 87 -9.96 6.67 -19.30
N ARG A 88 -9.79 7.84 -19.91
CA ARG A 88 -10.29 9.14 -19.43
C ARG A 88 -11.29 9.68 -20.43
N LYS A 89 -12.47 10.08 -19.98
CA LYS A 89 -13.34 10.91 -20.81
C LYS A 89 -12.73 12.31 -20.95
N GLY A 90 -12.79 12.84 -22.17
CA GLY A 90 -12.34 14.21 -22.46
C GLY A 90 -10.84 14.39 -22.72
N GLY A 91 -10.06 13.31 -22.86
CA GLY A 91 -8.72 13.38 -23.45
C GLY A 91 -7.68 14.17 -22.63
N ILE A 92 -7.80 14.18 -21.30
CA ILE A 92 -6.74 14.71 -20.43
C ILE A 92 -5.65 13.65 -20.33
N GLU A 93 -4.82 13.57 -21.37
CA GLU A 93 -3.60 12.77 -21.40
C GLU A 93 -2.58 13.42 -20.46
N ARG A 94 -1.90 12.60 -19.64
CA ARG A 94 -0.79 13.11 -18.83
C ARG A 94 0.31 13.60 -19.78
N ALA A 95 0.66 14.88 -19.68
CA ALA A 95 1.92 15.35 -20.25
C ALA A 95 3.09 14.56 -19.62
N PRO A 96 4.11 14.21 -20.42
CA PRO A 96 5.25 13.39 -19.99
C PRO A 96 6.05 14.00 -18.83
#